data_AF-A0A528AFJ8-F1
#
_entry.id   AF-A0A528AFJ8-F1
#
_cell.length_a   1.000
_cell.length_b   1.000
_cell.length_c   1.000
_cell.angle_alpha   90.00
_cell.angle_beta   90.00
_cell.angle_gamma   90.00
#
_symmetry.space_group_name_H-M   'P 1'
#
loop_
_entity.id
_entity.type
_entity.pdbx_description
1 polymer ?
#
loop_
_entity_poly.entity_id
_entity_poly.type
_entity_poly.pdbx_seq_one_letter_code
_entity_poly.pdbx_strand_id
1 'polypeptide(L)'
;LREIVDGRSACEQMTGKRVLSFAYPFGDHDALSVSAVREAGFEFACTTRAGCVAPEADVLRLPRLYVGDWSGDEFLRKIEDHLS
;
A
#
# COMPACT_ATOMS: atom_id res chain seq x y z
N LEU A 1 -6.56 15.64 2.22
CA LEU A 1 -7.79 14.89 2.62
C LEU A 1 -8.80 14.76 1.47
N ARG A 2 -9.24 15.86 0.83
CA ARG A 2 -10.26 15.83 -0.23
C ARG A 2 -9.98 14.82 -1.36
N GLU A 3 -8.80 14.88 -1.98
CA GLU A 3 -8.47 13.95 -3.09
C GLU A 3 -8.54 12.48 -2.69
N ILE A 4 -8.13 12.15 -1.47
CA ILE A 4 -8.15 10.79 -0.93
C ILE A 4 -9.61 10.29 -0.75
N VAL A 5 -10.48 11.15 -0.22
CA VAL A 5 -11.91 10.83 0.00
C VAL A 5 -12.67 10.75 -1.32
N ASP A 6 -12.44 11.70 -2.22
CA ASP A 6 -13.09 11.75 -3.53
C ASP A 6 -12.68 10.54 -4.37
N GLY A 7 -11.39 10.19 -4.39
CA GLY A 7 -10.87 9.00 -5.06
C GLY A 7 -11.44 7.70 -4.50
N ARG A 8 -11.53 7.58 -3.16
CA ARG A 8 -12.17 6.44 -2.50
C ARG A 8 -13.62 6.29 -2.96
N SER A 9 -14.38 7.39 -2.92
CA SER A 9 -15.80 7.42 -3.26
C SER A 9 -16.03 7.02 -4.73
N ALA A 10 -15.19 7.52 -5.64
CA ALA A 10 -15.23 7.14 -7.05
C ALA A 10 -14.99 5.63 -7.26
N CYS A 11 -13.98 5.06 -6.61
CA CYS A 11 -13.70 3.62 -6.68
C CYS A 11 -14.86 2.78 -6.10
N GLU A 12 -15.45 3.20 -4.98
CA GLU A 12 -16.60 2.51 -4.37
C GLU A 12 -17.84 2.57 -5.28
N GLN A 13 -18.10 3.71 -5.92
CA GLN A 13 -19.19 3.85 -6.91
C GLN A 13 -18.97 2.96 -8.14
N MET A 14 -17.74 2.88 -8.66
CA MET A 14 -17.42 2.08 -9.84
C MET A 14 -17.48 0.57 -9.57
N THR A 15 -17.06 0.15 -8.37
CA THR A 15 -16.92 -1.28 -8.04
C THR A 15 -18.11 -1.85 -7.27
N GLY A 16 -18.95 -1.00 -6.69
CA GLY A 16 -20.00 -1.40 -5.75
C GLY A 16 -19.48 -2.03 -4.46
N LYS A 17 -18.17 -1.90 -4.19
CA LYS A 17 -17.49 -2.52 -3.05
C LYS A 17 -16.81 -1.45 -2.23
N ARG A 18 -16.75 -1.65 -0.91
CA ARG A 18 -15.98 -0.79 -0.01
C ARG A 18 -14.50 -0.89 -0.35
N VAL A 19 -13.82 0.25 -0.37
CA VAL A 19 -12.36 0.32 -0.54
C VAL A 19 -11.72 0.33 0.84
N LEU A 20 -10.87 -0.66 1.11
CA LEU A 20 -10.22 -0.85 2.42
C LEU A 20 -8.79 -0.34 2.44
N SER A 21 -8.14 -0.26 1.27
CA SER A 21 -6.69 -0.08 1.16
C SER A 21 -6.29 1.17 0.38
N PHE A 22 -5.19 1.79 0.78
CA PHE A 22 -4.58 2.91 0.05
C PHE A 22 -3.16 2.57 -0.44
N ALA A 23 -2.69 3.22 -1.50
CA ALA A 23 -1.30 3.13 -1.95
C ALA A 23 -0.74 4.54 -2.14
N TYR A 24 0.35 4.87 -1.44
CA TYR A 24 0.97 6.19 -1.56
C TYR A 24 1.59 6.36 -2.95
N PRO A 25 1.32 7.47 -3.67
CA PRO A 25 2.00 7.77 -4.93
C PRO A 25 3.52 7.75 -4.75
N PHE A 26 4.22 6.98 -5.59
CA PHE A 26 5.66 6.75 -5.49
C PHE A 26 6.15 6.15 -4.15
N GLY A 27 5.23 5.82 -3.23
CA GLY A 27 5.52 5.45 -1.86
C GLY A 27 5.80 6.62 -0.92
N ASP A 28 5.69 7.86 -1.38
CA ASP A 28 6.00 9.05 -0.62
C ASP A 28 4.93 9.33 0.43
N HIS A 29 5.37 9.44 1.69
CA HIS A 29 4.49 9.66 2.81
C HIS A 29 5.20 10.35 3.98
N ASP A 30 4.44 11.14 4.72
CA ASP A 30 4.86 11.79 5.95
C ASP A 30 3.80 11.56 7.05
N ALA A 31 3.87 12.30 8.16
CA ALA A 31 2.87 12.17 9.22
C ALA A 31 1.48 12.68 8.78
N LEU A 32 1.44 13.73 7.94
CA LEU A 32 0.20 14.37 7.51
C LEU A 32 -0.55 13.50 6.51
N SER A 33 0.14 12.93 5.53
CA SER A 33 -0.48 12.05 4.54
C SER A 33 -1.02 10.78 5.19
N VAL A 34 -0.32 10.23 6.17
CA VAL A 34 -0.82 9.07 6.93
C VAL A 34 -2.02 9.42 7.81
N SER A 35 -2.04 10.61 8.44
CA SER A 35 -3.24 11.08 9.16
C SER A 35 -4.43 11.20 8.22
N ALA A 36 -4.23 11.77 7.04
CA ALA A 36 -5.30 11.93 6.05
C ALA A 36 -5.84 10.57 5.55
N VAL A 37 -4.98 9.57 5.35
CA VAL A 37 -5.41 8.19 5.00
C VAL A 37 -6.24 7.57 6.14
N ARG A 38 -5.81 7.76 7.40
CA ARG A 38 -6.54 7.28 8.58
C ARG A 38 -7.92 7.94 8.69
N GLU A 39 -7.98 9.26 8.57
CA GLU A 39 -9.21 10.05 8.63
C GLU A 39 -10.17 9.71 7.49
N ALA A 40 -9.65 9.38 6.31
CA ALA A 40 -10.44 8.91 5.19
C ALA A 40 -10.98 7.48 5.37
N GLY A 41 -10.65 6.79 6.47
CA GLY A 41 -11.24 5.51 6.86
C GLY A 41 -10.69 4.28 6.14
N PHE A 42 -9.46 4.35 5.62
CA PHE A 42 -8.74 3.18 5.12
C PHE A 42 -8.24 2.31 6.28
N GLU A 43 -8.28 1.00 6.10
CA GLU A 43 -7.87 0.02 7.11
C GLU A 43 -6.37 -0.28 7.04
N PHE A 44 -5.80 -0.23 5.83
CA PHE A 44 -4.36 -0.41 5.61
C PHE A 44 -3.86 0.39 4.41
N ALA A 45 -2.55 0.65 4.36
CA ALA A 45 -1.93 1.34 3.24
C ALA A 45 -0.52 0.83 2.95
N CYS A 46 -0.18 0.81 1.66
CA CYS A 46 1.09 0.26 1.17
C CYS A 46 2.04 1.34 0.69
N THR A 47 3.31 1.22 1.05
CA THR A 47 4.44 2.06 0.60
C THR A 47 5.19 1.38 -0.55
N THR A 48 6.38 1.87 -0.91
CA THR A 48 7.33 1.22 -1.82
C THR A 48 8.56 0.66 -1.10
N ARG A 49 8.58 0.71 0.25
CA ARG A 49 9.66 0.09 1.03
C ARG A 49 9.59 -1.41 0.86
N ALA A 50 10.67 -2.01 0.39
CA ALA A 50 10.78 -3.46 0.23
C ALA A 50 10.83 -4.16 1.60
N GLY A 51 10.16 -5.30 1.71
CA GLY A 51 10.13 -6.13 2.91
C GLY A 51 8.85 -6.94 3.07
N CYS A 52 8.85 -7.83 4.05
CA CYS A 52 7.68 -8.59 4.46
C CYS A 52 6.89 -7.87 5.57
N VAL A 53 5.60 -8.15 5.63
CA VAL A 53 4.75 -7.65 6.72
C VAL A 53 5.07 -8.45 7.98
N ALA A 54 5.53 -7.76 9.02
CA ALA A 54 5.70 -8.30 10.37
C ALA A 54 4.46 -8.01 11.23
N PRO A 55 4.20 -8.76 12.31
CA PRO A 55 3.07 -8.50 13.21
C PRO A 55 3.03 -7.08 13.79
N GLU A 56 4.18 -6.46 13.98
CA GLU A 56 4.35 -5.11 14.54
C GLU A 56 4.35 -4.01 13.47
N ALA A 57 4.15 -4.37 12.19
CA ALA A 57 4.15 -3.41 11.10
C ALA A 57 3.04 -2.36 11.28
N ASP A 58 3.38 -1.11 11.00
CA ASP A 58 2.38 -0.05 10.89
C ASP A 58 1.46 -0.37 9.70
N VAL A 59 0.19 -0.67 10.00
CA VAL A 59 -0.82 -1.04 8.99
C VAL A 59 -1.04 0.04 7.94
N LEU A 60 -0.71 1.30 8.23
CA LEU A 60 -0.78 2.39 7.25
C LEU A 60 0.54 2.65 6.52
N ARG A 61 1.56 1.80 6.71
CA ARG A 61 2.87 1.88 6.05
C ARG A 61 3.40 0.48 5.69
N LEU A 62 2.53 -0.40 5.21
CA LEU A 62 2.92 -1.76 4.84
C LEU A 62 4.00 -1.75 3.73
N PRO A 63 5.02 -2.61 3.82
CA PRO A 63 6.01 -2.76 2.77
C PRO A 63 5.41 -3.42 1.52
N ARG A 64 6.06 -3.21 0.38
CA ARG A 64 5.78 -3.92 -0.89
C ARG A 64 7.07 -4.22 -1.61
N LEU A 65 7.11 -5.39 -2.24
CA LEU A 65 8.17 -5.73 -3.17
C LEU A 65 7.84 -5.16 -4.56
N TYR A 66 8.78 -4.43 -5.14
CA TYR A 66 8.70 -4.03 -6.55
C TYR A 66 8.93 -5.25 -7.45
N VAL A 67 8.14 -5.36 -8.52
CA VAL A 67 8.30 -6.40 -9.54
C VAL A 67 8.86 -5.76 -10.80
N GLY A 68 10.09 -6.12 -11.17
CA GLY A 68 10.74 -5.70 -12.41
C GLY A 68 10.44 -6.63 -13.58
N ASP A 69 11.08 -6.35 -14.72
CA ASP A 69 11.09 -7.25 -15.88
C ASP A 69 12.04 -8.44 -15.61
N TRP A 70 11.54 -9.38 -14.83
CA TRP A 70 12.29 -10.52 -14.31
C TRP A 70 11.73 -11.83 -14.87
N SER A 71 12.61 -12.82 -15.00
CA SER A 71 12.14 -14.20 -15.18
C SER A 71 11.41 -14.69 -13.93
N GLY A 72 10.63 -15.76 -14.06
CA GLY A 72 9.98 -16.41 -12.91
C GLY A 72 10.98 -16.81 -11.83
N ASP A 73 12.14 -17.35 -12.22
CA ASP A 73 13.21 -17.75 -11.30
C ASP A 73 13.83 -16.55 -10.57
N GLU A 74 14.03 -15.43 -11.27
CA GLU A 74 14.53 -14.21 -10.63
C GLU A 74 13.49 -13.62 -9.67
N PHE A 75 12.20 -13.64 -10.04
CA PHE A 75 11.13 -13.20 -9.14
C PHE A 75 11.04 -14.06 -7.87
N LEU A 76 11.16 -15.38 -7.98
CA LEU A 76 11.19 -16.28 -6.83
C LEU A 76 12.36 -15.96 -5.89
N ARG A 77 13.57 -15.81 -6.45
CA ARG A 77 14.75 -15.42 -5.66
C ARG A 77 14.55 -14.08 -4.96
N LYS A 78 13.95 -13.09 -5.65
CA LYS A 78 13.64 -11.77 -5.05
C LYS A 78 12.64 -11.88 -3.90
N ILE A 79 11.66 -12.77 -3.97
CA ILE A 79 10.75 -13.04 -2.83
C ILE A 79 11.54 -13.67 -1.67
N GLU A 80 12.32 -14.71 -1.94
CA GLU A 80 13.09 -15.44 -0.93
C GLU A 80 14.09 -14.54 -0.18
N ASP A 81 14.76 -13.64 -0.88
CA ASP A 81 15.69 -12.64 -0.30
C ASP A 81 15.02 -11.74 0.76
N HIS A 82 13.67 -11.62 0.76
CA HIS A 82 12.92 -10.77 1.69
C HIS A 82 12.11 -11.55 2.74
N LEU A 83 12.11 -12.90 2.69
CA LEU A 83 11.36 -13.77 3.61
C LEU A 83 12.10 -14.06 4.94
N SER A 84 13.23 -13.39 5.22
CA SER A 84 14.06 -13.60 6.42
C SER A 84 13.58 -12.85 7.65
#